data_AF-A0A535WW64-F1
#
_entry.id   AF-A0A535WW64-F1
#
_cell.length_a   1.000
_cell.length_b   1.000
_cell.length_c   1.000
_cell.angle_alpha   90.00
_cell.angle_beta   90.00
_cell.angle_gamma   90.00
#
_symmetry.space_group_name_H-M   'P 1'
#
loop_
_entity.id
_entity.type
_entity.pdbx_description
1 polymer ?
#
loop_
_entity_poly.entity_id
_entity_poly.type
_entity_poly.pdbx_seq_one_letter_code
_entity_poly.pdbx_strand_id
1 'polypeptide(L)'
;MVDARQNLSGSELSYYALEKLARDGIGDASRLPITVKILLEGVLRQAQAGHVDEGNLRALTRWPEPAAAGAEVPYLPSRILLQDFTGVPAVVDLAAMRSAMQRAGKDAGRIDPMIQVDLVIDHSVQVDAFGTLGAYARNIEREYARNGERYALLRWAQQAFHNFTVVPPGMGICHQVNLERLSRVVRVMKDAKGSYVVPDTLLGTDSHTTMVNGLGVLGWGVGGIEAEAALLGQPTYLPTPVVIGVRMTGALRPGATATDLVLTLTEMLRKHGVVNKFVEFCGAGLSSLSVPDRATLSNMCPEYGATSSLFPVDAQTLRYLETTGRDRKLIELVERYTRAQGMFRTDDAETPVFSELIELGLDTIEPSVAGPKRPQDRVALPSVWQSFTSAFAVDEKPANDDIARFDFEGGAADVAGRHEAGTAVAARPTQQVRNGSVVIAAITSCTNTSNPSVMVAAGLLAKRAVERGMRVSPTVKTSLAP
;
A
#
# COMPACT_ATOMS: atom_id res chain seq x y z
N MET A 1 18.24 -26.26 -19.21
CA MET A 1 17.36 -26.07 -18.03
C MET A 1 18.25 -25.58 -16.90
N VAL A 2 17.97 -24.38 -16.39
CA VAL A 2 18.77 -23.74 -15.33
C VAL A 2 18.48 -24.44 -14.01
N ASP A 3 19.48 -25.05 -13.38
CA ASP A 3 19.33 -25.62 -12.02
C ASP A 3 19.84 -24.63 -10.97
N ALA A 4 19.01 -23.62 -10.70
CA ALA A 4 19.37 -22.52 -9.81
C ALA A 4 19.06 -22.78 -8.34
N ARG A 5 18.39 -23.90 -8.01
CA ARG A 5 18.05 -24.20 -6.62
C ARG A 5 19.29 -24.59 -5.82
N GLN A 6 19.44 -24.05 -4.62
CA GLN A 6 20.50 -24.44 -3.68
C GLN A 6 20.03 -24.28 -2.24
N ASN A 7 20.74 -24.92 -1.30
CA ASN A 7 20.45 -24.78 0.12
C ASN A 7 20.81 -23.38 0.61
N LEU A 8 19.95 -22.80 1.43
CA LEU A 8 20.24 -21.55 2.13
C LEU A 8 21.17 -21.89 3.30
N SER A 9 22.38 -21.32 3.29
CA SER A 9 23.42 -21.64 4.28
C SER A 9 22.90 -21.61 5.72
N GLY A 10 23.21 -22.63 6.53
CA GLY A 10 22.76 -22.73 7.92
C GLY A 10 21.25 -22.94 8.11
N SER A 11 20.51 -23.33 7.08
CA SER A 11 19.07 -23.64 7.11
C SER A 11 18.80 -24.95 6.36
N GLU A 12 17.72 -25.64 6.71
CA GLU A 12 17.19 -26.78 5.92
C GLU A 12 16.37 -26.32 4.71
N LEU A 13 16.18 -25.00 4.56
CA LEU A 13 15.43 -24.41 3.46
C LEU A 13 16.32 -24.22 2.24
N SER A 14 15.73 -24.34 1.06
CA SER A 14 16.38 -24.06 -0.22
C SER A 14 15.89 -22.73 -0.82
N TYR A 15 16.58 -22.20 -1.82
CA TYR A 15 16.14 -21.04 -2.58
C TYR A 15 16.68 -21.07 -4.01
N TYR A 16 16.09 -20.25 -4.88
CA TYR A 16 16.52 -20.08 -6.28
C TYR A 16 17.52 -18.93 -6.35
N ALA A 17 18.80 -19.26 -6.49
CA ALA A 17 19.89 -18.30 -6.33
C ALA A 17 20.15 -17.50 -7.59
N LEU A 18 19.97 -16.18 -7.52
CA LEU A 18 20.20 -15.28 -8.66
C LEU A 18 21.67 -15.27 -9.11
N GLU A 19 22.61 -15.44 -8.18
CA GLU A 19 24.05 -15.52 -8.48
C GLU A 19 24.43 -16.65 -9.44
N LYS A 20 23.63 -17.74 -9.50
CA LYS A 20 23.88 -18.84 -10.43
C LYS A 20 23.62 -18.45 -11.88
N LEU A 21 22.75 -17.46 -12.14
CA LEU A 21 22.50 -16.97 -13.49
C LEU A 21 23.77 -16.46 -14.18
N ALA A 22 24.65 -15.79 -13.42
CA ALA A 22 25.94 -15.33 -13.94
C ALA A 22 26.88 -16.52 -14.22
N ARG A 23 26.92 -17.50 -13.31
CA ARG A 23 27.76 -18.72 -13.44
C ARG A 23 27.35 -19.58 -14.64
N ASP A 24 26.06 -19.63 -14.93
CA ASP A 24 25.47 -20.40 -16.03
C ASP A 24 25.48 -19.62 -17.36
N GLY A 25 26.06 -18.41 -17.41
CA GLY A 25 26.15 -17.61 -18.63
C GLY A 25 24.82 -17.02 -19.11
N ILE A 26 23.86 -16.84 -18.21
CA ILE A 26 22.54 -16.27 -18.50
C ILE A 26 22.60 -14.74 -18.41
N GLY A 27 23.25 -14.22 -17.35
CA GLY A 27 23.53 -12.80 -17.16
C GLY A 27 23.78 -12.45 -15.69
N ASP A 28 24.32 -11.26 -15.43
CA ASP A 28 24.66 -10.81 -14.08
C ASP A 28 23.53 -9.96 -13.45
N ALA A 29 23.01 -10.42 -12.32
CA ALA A 29 21.97 -9.74 -11.58
C ALA A 29 22.50 -8.77 -10.51
N SER A 30 23.81 -8.72 -10.25
CA SER A 30 24.42 -8.02 -9.11
C SER A 30 24.01 -6.54 -9.03
N ARG A 31 24.04 -5.87 -10.18
CA ARG A 31 23.82 -4.44 -10.38
C ARG A 31 22.37 -4.03 -10.65
N LEU A 32 21.45 -5.00 -10.74
CA LEU A 32 20.03 -4.75 -11.00
C LEU A 32 19.34 -4.08 -9.80
N PRO A 33 18.31 -3.24 -10.04
CA PRO A 33 17.39 -2.79 -8.99
C PRO A 33 16.79 -3.96 -8.24
N ILE A 34 16.49 -3.76 -6.95
CA ILE A 34 15.87 -4.78 -6.11
C ILE A 34 14.51 -5.20 -6.67
N THR A 35 13.73 -4.25 -7.20
CA THR A 35 12.47 -4.51 -7.92
C THR A 35 12.69 -5.53 -9.04
N VAL A 36 13.71 -5.35 -9.87
CA VAL A 36 14.02 -6.26 -10.99
C VAL A 36 14.53 -7.60 -10.47
N LYS A 37 15.33 -7.63 -9.41
CA LYS A 37 15.78 -8.88 -8.77
C LYS A 37 14.60 -9.71 -8.24
N ILE A 38 13.59 -9.08 -7.65
CA ILE A 38 12.38 -9.77 -7.16
C ILE A 38 11.60 -10.38 -8.34
N LEU A 39 11.40 -9.62 -9.42
CA LEU A 39 10.74 -10.13 -10.63
C LEU A 39 11.55 -11.28 -11.25
N LEU A 40 12.87 -11.13 -11.34
CA LEU A 40 13.79 -12.14 -11.87
C LEU A 40 13.77 -13.44 -11.05
N GLU A 41 13.67 -13.36 -9.72
CA GLU A 41 13.49 -14.55 -8.87
C GLU A 41 12.22 -15.33 -9.24
N GLY A 42 11.11 -14.61 -9.42
CA GLY A 42 9.84 -15.20 -9.83
C GLY A 42 9.94 -15.89 -11.18
N VAL A 43 10.53 -15.21 -12.18
CA VAL A 43 10.74 -15.78 -13.53
C VAL A 43 11.67 -16.99 -13.47
N LEU A 44 12.74 -16.96 -12.67
CA LEU A 44 13.68 -18.08 -12.50
C LEU A 44 12.99 -19.32 -11.97
N ARG A 45 12.14 -19.14 -10.97
CA ARG A 45 11.36 -20.24 -10.38
C ARG A 45 10.35 -20.82 -11.37
N GLN A 46 9.69 -19.97 -12.17
CA GLN A 46 8.76 -20.42 -13.20
C GLN A 46 9.47 -21.11 -14.37
N ALA A 47 10.66 -20.63 -14.77
CA ALA A 47 11.47 -21.27 -15.79
C ALA A 47 11.94 -22.66 -15.35
N GLN A 48 12.35 -22.83 -14.09
CA GLN A 48 12.73 -24.13 -13.56
C GLN A 48 11.53 -25.09 -13.41
N ALA A 49 10.31 -24.57 -13.26
CA ALA A 49 9.08 -25.35 -13.28
C ALA A 49 8.60 -25.70 -14.72
N GLY A 50 9.27 -25.18 -15.76
CA GLY A 50 8.91 -25.40 -17.16
C GLY A 50 7.73 -24.57 -17.66
N HIS A 51 7.38 -23.49 -16.95
CA HIS A 51 6.26 -22.61 -17.30
C HIS A 51 6.69 -21.39 -18.13
N VAL A 52 7.97 -21.02 -18.09
CA VAL A 52 8.50 -19.82 -18.76
C VAL A 52 9.80 -20.17 -19.50
N ASP A 53 10.03 -19.50 -20.62
CA ASP A 53 11.24 -19.70 -21.43
C ASP A 53 12.47 -18.99 -20.83
N GLU A 54 13.66 -19.50 -21.16
CA GLU A 54 14.94 -18.92 -20.75
C GLU A 54 15.16 -17.51 -21.34
N GLY A 55 14.50 -17.18 -22.45
CA GLY A 55 14.53 -15.84 -23.05
C GLY A 55 14.09 -14.73 -22.09
N ASN A 56 13.09 -14.97 -21.24
CA ASN A 56 12.66 -13.99 -20.24
C ASN A 56 13.73 -13.74 -19.16
N LEU A 57 14.50 -14.76 -18.78
CA LEU A 57 15.62 -14.62 -17.84
C LEU A 57 16.75 -13.78 -18.44
N ARG A 58 17.10 -14.05 -19.69
CA ARG A 58 18.14 -13.31 -20.42
C ARG A 58 17.75 -11.85 -20.63
N ALA A 59 16.47 -11.58 -20.90
CA ALA A 59 15.97 -10.22 -21.04
C ALA A 59 16.09 -9.42 -19.73
N LEU A 60 15.68 -9.98 -18.60
CA LEU A 60 15.74 -9.30 -17.31
C LEU A 60 17.16 -9.15 -16.76
N THR A 61 18.04 -10.11 -17.00
CA THR A 61 19.45 -10.04 -16.56
C THR A 61 20.27 -9.02 -17.33
N ARG A 62 19.84 -8.61 -18.53
CA ARG A 62 20.47 -7.54 -19.33
C ARG A 62 19.85 -6.16 -19.11
N TRP A 63 18.85 -6.06 -18.24
CA TRP A 63 18.21 -4.79 -17.94
C TRP A 63 19.26 -3.75 -17.48
N PRO A 64 19.20 -2.47 -17.94
CA PRO A 64 18.10 -1.81 -18.65
C PRO A 64 18.22 -1.81 -20.18
N GLU A 65 18.96 -2.74 -20.79
CA GLU A 65 19.00 -2.84 -22.26
C GLU A 65 17.58 -2.96 -22.85
N PRO A 66 17.30 -2.34 -24.01
CA PRO A 66 16.00 -2.45 -24.66
C PRO A 66 15.61 -3.90 -24.91
N ALA A 67 14.44 -4.30 -24.41
CA ALA A 67 13.88 -5.60 -24.72
C ALA A 67 13.32 -5.63 -26.16
N ALA A 68 13.10 -6.83 -26.70
CA ALA A 68 12.42 -6.99 -27.97
C ALA A 68 11.02 -6.35 -27.92
N ALA A 69 10.55 -5.82 -29.05
CA ALA A 69 9.20 -5.23 -29.12
C ALA A 69 8.14 -6.26 -28.71
N GLY A 70 7.27 -5.89 -27.77
CA GLY A 70 6.25 -6.79 -27.21
C GLY A 70 6.75 -7.79 -26.18
N ALA A 71 7.99 -7.65 -25.68
CA ALA A 71 8.48 -8.50 -24.60
C ALA A 71 7.73 -8.21 -23.29
N GLU A 72 7.15 -9.27 -22.73
CA GLU A 72 6.43 -9.25 -21.47
C GLU A 72 7.14 -10.11 -20.41
N VAL A 73 6.97 -9.73 -19.15
CA VAL A 73 7.52 -10.42 -17.99
C VAL A 73 6.36 -11.10 -17.26
N PRO A 74 6.29 -12.44 -17.24
CA PRO A 74 5.27 -13.14 -16.46
C PRO A 74 5.54 -12.94 -14.96
N TYR A 75 4.51 -12.53 -14.25
CA TYR A 75 4.53 -12.27 -12.82
C TYR A 75 3.41 -13.04 -12.13
N LEU A 76 3.78 -13.84 -11.15
CA LEU A 76 2.85 -14.54 -10.27
C LEU A 76 3.16 -14.12 -8.82
N PRO A 77 2.25 -13.40 -8.14
CA PRO A 77 2.48 -12.96 -6.77
C PRO A 77 2.50 -14.15 -5.80
N SER A 78 3.10 -13.96 -4.62
CA SER A 78 3.12 -14.97 -3.58
C SER A 78 1.79 -15.09 -2.79
N ARG A 79 0.96 -14.05 -2.84
CA ARG A 79 -0.35 -13.95 -2.18
C ARG A 79 -1.20 -12.82 -2.77
N ILE A 80 -2.47 -12.77 -2.38
CA ILE A 80 -3.42 -11.71 -2.71
C ILE A 80 -3.94 -11.03 -1.43
N LEU A 81 -4.14 -9.72 -1.50
CA LEU A 81 -4.79 -8.93 -0.46
C LEU A 81 -6.13 -8.39 -0.97
N LEU A 82 -7.22 -8.66 -0.25
CA LEU A 82 -8.55 -8.15 -0.58
C LEU A 82 -9.05 -7.22 0.53
N GLN A 83 -9.91 -6.28 0.15
CA GLN A 83 -10.74 -5.50 1.07
C GLN A 83 -12.22 -5.77 0.80
N ASP A 84 -13.13 -5.42 1.71
CA ASP A 84 -14.51 -5.91 1.65
C ASP A 84 -15.37 -5.39 0.49
N PHE A 85 -15.09 -4.23 -0.10
CA PHE A 85 -15.81 -3.71 -1.27
C PHE A 85 -15.49 -4.48 -2.55
N THR A 86 -14.24 -4.92 -2.72
CA THR A 86 -13.80 -5.68 -3.90
C THR A 86 -13.69 -7.18 -3.64
N GLY A 87 -13.57 -7.59 -2.38
CA GLY A 87 -13.52 -8.98 -1.96
C GLY A 87 -14.88 -9.65 -1.99
N VAL A 88 -15.97 -8.91 -1.72
CA VAL A 88 -17.34 -9.42 -1.90
C VAL A 88 -17.59 -9.87 -3.35
N PRO A 89 -17.40 -9.03 -4.40
CA PRO A 89 -17.59 -9.50 -5.77
C PRO A 89 -16.64 -10.65 -6.13
N ALA A 90 -15.37 -10.61 -5.70
CA ALA A 90 -14.45 -11.72 -5.97
C ALA A 90 -14.91 -13.07 -5.37
N VAL A 91 -15.47 -13.05 -4.16
CA VAL A 91 -16.07 -14.24 -3.53
C VAL A 91 -17.32 -14.71 -4.29
N VAL A 92 -18.15 -13.79 -4.76
CA VAL A 92 -19.32 -14.10 -5.60
C VAL A 92 -18.88 -14.76 -6.91
N ASP A 93 -17.82 -14.25 -7.54
CA ASP A 93 -17.30 -14.80 -8.80
C ASP A 93 -16.71 -16.20 -8.60
N LEU A 94 -16.00 -16.46 -7.49
CA LEU A 94 -15.57 -17.82 -7.12
C LEU A 94 -16.76 -18.78 -6.90
N ALA A 95 -17.82 -18.32 -6.24
CA ALA A 95 -19.04 -19.11 -6.05
C ALA A 95 -19.76 -19.39 -7.39
N ALA A 96 -19.79 -18.40 -8.28
CA ALA A 96 -20.36 -18.52 -9.61
C ALA A 96 -19.55 -19.50 -10.48
N MET A 97 -18.22 -19.46 -10.40
CA MET A 97 -17.32 -20.41 -11.08
C MET A 97 -17.53 -21.85 -10.57
N ARG A 98 -17.69 -22.06 -9.25
CA ARG A 98 -18.07 -23.37 -8.68
C ARG A 98 -19.39 -23.88 -9.25
N SER A 99 -20.40 -22.99 -9.33
CA SER A 99 -21.70 -23.32 -9.91
C SER A 99 -21.60 -23.67 -11.40
N ALA A 100 -20.74 -22.98 -12.16
CA ALA A 100 -20.49 -23.25 -13.57
C ALA A 100 -19.80 -24.61 -13.78
N MET A 101 -18.81 -24.95 -12.95
CA MET A 101 -18.15 -26.26 -12.97
C MET A 101 -19.15 -27.39 -12.72
N GLN A 102 -20.03 -27.23 -11.73
CA GLN A 102 -21.08 -28.21 -11.44
C GLN A 102 -22.05 -28.39 -12.61
N ARG A 103 -22.52 -27.29 -13.23
CA ARG A 103 -23.38 -27.36 -14.44
C ARG A 103 -22.70 -28.04 -15.62
N ALA A 104 -21.37 -27.92 -15.71
CA ALA A 104 -20.57 -28.60 -16.72
C ALA A 104 -20.23 -30.07 -16.37
N GLY A 105 -20.77 -30.62 -15.29
CA GLY A 105 -20.47 -31.99 -14.82
C GLY A 105 -19.03 -32.18 -14.33
N LYS A 106 -18.35 -31.09 -13.97
CA LYS A 106 -16.97 -31.09 -13.47
C LYS A 106 -16.95 -30.85 -11.95
N ASP A 107 -15.84 -31.22 -11.33
CA ASP A 107 -15.62 -31.01 -9.90
C ASP A 107 -15.49 -29.52 -9.55
N ALA A 108 -16.50 -28.98 -8.85
CA ALA A 108 -16.51 -27.62 -8.36
C ALA A 108 -15.42 -27.34 -7.31
N GLY A 109 -14.96 -28.37 -6.58
CA GLY A 109 -13.89 -28.24 -5.58
C GLY A 109 -12.55 -27.80 -6.15
N ARG A 110 -12.36 -27.93 -7.48
CA ARG A 110 -11.18 -27.43 -8.19
C ARG A 110 -11.11 -25.89 -8.26
N ILE A 111 -12.21 -25.19 -8.04
CA ILE A 111 -12.21 -23.73 -7.90
C ILE A 111 -11.85 -23.41 -6.45
N ASP A 112 -10.56 -23.19 -6.22
CA ASP A 112 -9.98 -22.86 -4.92
C ASP A 112 -8.75 -21.97 -5.13
N PRO A 113 -8.47 -20.98 -4.26
CA PRO A 113 -7.29 -20.15 -4.38
C PRO A 113 -5.99 -20.99 -4.29
N MET A 114 -5.11 -20.85 -5.28
CA MET A 114 -3.82 -21.55 -5.36
C MET A 114 -2.73 -20.89 -4.52
N ILE A 115 -2.91 -19.62 -4.17
CA ILE A 115 -2.05 -18.83 -3.31
C ILE A 115 -2.86 -18.27 -2.15
N GLN A 116 -2.17 -17.85 -1.08
CA GLN A 116 -2.81 -17.25 0.09
C GLN A 116 -3.62 -16.02 -0.32
N VAL A 117 -4.87 -15.92 0.13
CA VAL A 117 -5.72 -14.75 0.01
C VAL A 117 -6.07 -14.29 1.42
N ASP A 118 -5.69 -13.05 1.74
CA ASP A 118 -6.06 -12.40 3.00
C ASP A 118 -7.06 -11.29 2.70
N LEU A 119 -8.27 -11.37 3.24
CA LEU A 119 -9.30 -10.33 3.11
C LEU A 119 -9.43 -9.54 4.42
N VAL A 120 -9.39 -8.22 4.35
CA VAL A 120 -9.62 -7.32 5.50
C VAL A 120 -10.94 -6.58 5.32
N ILE A 121 -11.73 -6.50 6.39
CA ILE A 121 -12.99 -5.74 6.41
C ILE A 121 -12.73 -4.38 7.06
N ASP A 122 -12.62 -3.32 6.25
CA ASP A 122 -12.27 -1.97 6.72
C ASP A 122 -12.99 -0.82 5.98
N HIS A 123 -13.55 -1.04 4.78
CA HIS A 123 -14.23 0.02 4.00
C HIS A 123 -15.70 0.22 4.40
N SER A 124 -16.20 -0.55 5.36
CA SER A 124 -17.61 -0.54 5.77
C SER A 124 -17.94 0.37 6.97
N VAL A 125 -16.95 0.74 7.79
CA VAL A 125 -17.16 1.59 8.97
C VAL A 125 -17.42 3.04 8.57
N GLN A 126 -18.47 3.65 9.11
CA GLN A 126 -18.77 5.07 8.90
C GLN A 126 -18.74 5.85 10.22
N VAL A 127 -18.37 7.13 10.14
CA VAL A 127 -18.36 8.04 11.31
C VAL A 127 -19.77 8.63 11.51
N ASP A 128 -20.73 7.79 11.89
CA ASP A 128 -22.11 8.19 12.21
C ASP A 128 -22.17 9.04 13.50
N ALA A 129 -21.45 8.61 14.53
CA ALA A 129 -21.26 9.30 15.80
C ALA A 129 -19.78 9.70 15.97
N PHE A 130 -19.54 10.84 16.62
CA PHE A 130 -18.21 11.41 16.86
C PHE A 130 -18.15 12.20 18.17
N GLY A 131 -16.93 12.58 18.59
CA GLY A 131 -16.72 13.51 19.72
C GLY A 131 -17.18 13.03 21.10
N THR A 132 -17.53 11.75 21.27
CA THR A 132 -18.01 11.19 22.55
C THR A 132 -17.39 9.81 22.81
N LEU A 133 -17.32 9.40 24.08
CA LEU A 133 -16.78 8.09 24.47
C LEU A 133 -17.60 6.91 23.91
N GLY A 134 -18.89 7.12 23.63
CA GLY A 134 -19.77 6.09 23.05
C GLY A 134 -19.76 6.04 21.52
N ALA A 135 -19.01 6.91 20.84
CA ALA A 135 -19.03 7.00 19.37
C ALA A 135 -18.59 5.71 18.68
N TYR A 136 -17.50 5.09 19.17
CA TYR A 136 -16.97 3.84 18.62
C TYR A 136 -18.02 2.72 18.61
N ALA A 137 -18.61 2.43 19.77
CA ALA A 137 -19.60 1.37 19.91
C ALA A 137 -20.83 1.59 19.00
N ARG A 138 -21.31 2.82 18.88
CA ARG A 138 -22.45 3.16 18.00
C ARG A 138 -22.13 2.99 16.52
N ASN A 139 -20.91 3.34 16.10
CA ASN A 139 -20.49 3.21 14.70
C ASN A 139 -20.37 1.73 14.32
N ILE A 140 -19.76 0.91 15.19
CA ILE A 140 -19.67 -0.55 14.99
C ILE A 140 -21.06 -1.21 14.99
N GLU A 141 -21.95 -0.84 15.91
CA GLU A 141 -23.32 -1.36 15.91
C GLU A 141 -24.05 -1.09 14.58
N ARG A 142 -23.95 0.14 14.07
CA ARG A 142 -24.53 0.51 12.76
C ARG A 142 -23.89 -0.23 11.60
N GLU A 143 -22.57 -0.45 11.65
CA GLU A 143 -21.85 -1.21 10.64
C GLU A 143 -22.39 -2.65 10.55
N TYR A 144 -22.53 -3.35 11.67
CA TYR A 144 -23.09 -4.71 11.69
C TYR A 144 -24.54 -4.75 11.22
N ALA A 145 -25.36 -3.76 11.63
CA ALA A 145 -26.75 -3.66 11.20
C ALA A 145 -26.88 -3.48 9.68
N ARG A 146 -25.95 -2.75 9.04
CA ARG A 146 -25.96 -2.47 7.59
C ARG A 146 -25.36 -3.60 6.76
N ASN A 147 -24.35 -4.30 7.27
CA ASN A 147 -23.50 -5.20 6.47
C ASN A 147 -23.62 -6.68 6.84
N GLY A 148 -24.61 -7.07 7.64
CA GLY A 148 -24.77 -8.45 8.13
C GLY A 148 -24.74 -9.53 7.03
N GLU A 149 -25.40 -9.29 5.89
CA GLU A 149 -25.41 -10.23 4.76
C GLU A 149 -24.03 -10.37 4.11
N ARG A 150 -23.34 -9.25 3.87
CA ARG A 150 -21.97 -9.22 3.31
C ARG A 150 -21.02 -9.98 4.23
N TYR A 151 -21.12 -9.79 5.54
CA TYR A 151 -20.26 -10.47 6.51
C TYR A 151 -20.57 -11.97 6.61
N ALA A 152 -21.83 -12.37 6.45
CA ALA A 152 -22.20 -13.78 6.36
C ALA A 152 -21.58 -14.46 5.13
N LEU A 153 -21.59 -13.78 3.97
CA LEU A 153 -20.94 -14.27 2.75
C LEU A 153 -19.42 -14.43 2.93
N LEU A 154 -18.74 -13.42 3.47
CA LEU A 154 -17.28 -13.49 3.69
C LEU A 154 -16.91 -14.57 4.72
N ARG A 155 -17.73 -14.74 5.76
CA ARG A 155 -17.56 -15.83 6.73
C ARG A 155 -17.75 -17.20 6.09
N TRP A 156 -18.72 -17.35 5.19
CA TRP A 156 -18.88 -18.57 4.39
C TRP A 156 -17.63 -18.81 3.52
N ALA A 157 -17.10 -17.79 2.87
CA ALA A 157 -15.93 -17.91 2.00
C ALA A 157 -14.70 -18.44 2.75
N GLN A 158 -14.44 -17.92 3.96
CA GLN A 158 -13.36 -18.43 4.82
C GLN A 158 -13.50 -19.92 5.15
N GLN A 159 -14.72 -20.46 5.20
CA GLN A 159 -14.97 -21.88 5.46
C GLN A 159 -14.95 -22.71 4.17
N ALA A 160 -15.31 -22.10 3.03
CA ALA A 160 -15.50 -22.76 1.77
C ALA A 160 -14.21 -22.89 0.93
N PHE A 161 -13.19 -22.07 1.21
CA PHE A 161 -11.91 -22.03 0.48
C PHE A 161 -10.72 -22.27 1.41
N HIS A 162 -9.71 -23.05 0.99
CA HIS A 162 -8.63 -23.49 1.89
C HIS A 162 -7.62 -22.38 2.20
N ASN A 163 -7.21 -21.63 1.18
CA ASN A 163 -6.17 -20.59 1.29
C ASN A 163 -6.78 -19.20 1.48
N PHE A 164 -7.92 -19.09 2.17
CA PHE A 164 -8.67 -17.84 2.31
C PHE A 164 -8.88 -17.50 3.78
N THR A 165 -8.39 -16.33 4.20
CA THR A 165 -8.54 -15.81 5.57
C THR A 165 -9.29 -14.49 5.55
N VAL A 166 -10.09 -14.25 6.60
CA VAL A 166 -10.83 -13.00 6.79
C VAL A 166 -10.43 -12.37 8.11
N VAL A 167 -9.99 -11.12 8.04
CA VAL A 167 -9.81 -10.25 9.20
C VAL A 167 -11.14 -9.53 9.46
N PRO A 168 -11.77 -9.72 10.64
CA PRO A 168 -13.08 -9.16 10.92
C PRO A 168 -13.05 -7.63 11.10
N PRO A 169 -14.21 -6.95 11.04
CA PRO A 169 -14.28 -5.49 11.22
C PRO A 169 -13.78 -5.06 12.60
N GLY A 170 -13.26 -3.84 12.67
CA GLY A 170 -12.72 -3.25 13.92
C GLY A 170 -11.32 -3.73 14.32
N MET A 171 -10.63 -4.49 13.46
CA MET A 171 -9.26 -4.98 13.70
C MET A 171 -8.17 -4.12 13.05
N GLY A 172 -8.53 -2.98 12.47
CA GLY A 172 -7.63 -2.03 11.79
C GLY A 172 -7.89 -1.93 10.28
N ILE A 173 -7.09 -1.09 9.61
CA ILE A 173 -7.19 -0.80 8.18
C ILE A 173 -6.36 -1.80 7.37
N CYS A 174 -6.83 -2.20 6.19
CA CYS A 174 -6.26 -3.25 5.33
C CYS A 174 -4.73 -3.18 5.20
N HIS A 175 -4.19 -2.02 4.80
CA HIS A 175 -2.75 -1.86 4.59
C HIS A 175 -1.93 -1.81 5.88
N GLN A 176 -2.52 -1.30 6.97
CA GLN A 176 -1.88 -1.30 8.28
C GLN A 176 -1.81 -2.72 8.84
N VAL A 177 -2.91 -3.48 8.78
CA VAL A 177 -2.93 -4.92 9.15
C VAL A 177 -1.97 -5.71 8.26
N ASN A 178 -1.88 -5.37 6.97
CA ASN A 178 -0.93 -6.00 6.07
C ASN A 178 0.53 -5.76 6.50
N LEU A 179 0.88 -4.53 6.84
CA LEU A 179 2.22 -4.15 7.30
C LEU A 179 2.54 -4.73 8.70
N GLU A 180 1.60 -4.63 9.62
CA GLU A 180 1.74 -4.97 11.04
C GLU A 180 1.44 -6.42 11.38
N ARG A 181 0.87 -7.23 10.48
CA ARG A 181 0.57 -8.65 10.77
C ARG A 181 0.80 -9.62 9.62
N LEU A 182 0.25 -9.35 8.43
CA LEU A 182 0.15 -10.34 7.35
C LEU A 182 1.47 -10.54 6.59
N SER A 183 2.19 -9.44 6.36
CA SER A 183 3.45 -9.44 5.62
C SER A 183 4.56 -10.19 6.36
N ARG A 184 5.31 -10.99 5.61
CA ARG A 184 6.43 -11.81 6.12
C ARG A 184 7.79 -11.38 5.57
N VAL A 185 7.82 -10.51 4.55
CA VAL A 185 9.03 -10.09 3.80
C VAL A 185 9.63 -11.20 2.96
N VAL A 186 9.75 -12.41 3.52
CA VAL A 186 10.05 -13.65 2.79
C VAL A 186 9.01 -14.71 3.16
N ARG A 187 8.67 -15.59 2.22
CA ARG A 187 7.73 -16.69 2.45
C ARG A 187 8.42 -18.03 2.27
N VAL A 188 8.01 -19.00 3.09
CA VAL A 188 8.38 -20.40 2.92
C VAL A 188 7.29 -21.10 2.14
N MET A 189 7.66 -21.59 0.96
CA MET A 189 6.82 -22.35 0.05
C MET A 189 7.24 -23.82 0.07
N LYS A 190 6.41 -24.70 -0.48
CA LYS A 190 6.68 -26.13 -0.58
C LYS A 190 6.39 -26.64 -1.98
N ASP A 191 7.25 -27.53 -2.47
CA ASP A 191 7.05 -28.31 -3.69
C ASP A 191 7.56 -29.74 -3.52
N ALA A 192 7.58 -30.51 -4.62
CA ALA A 192 8.04 -31.89 -4.63
C ALA A 192 9.50 -32.09 -4.17
N LYS A 193 10.34 -31.05 -4.24
CA LYS A 193 11.76 -31.09 -3.82
C LYS A 193 11.95 -30.58 -2.37
N GLY A 194 10.88 -30.21 -1.67
CA GLY A 194 10.91 -29.77 -0.28
C GLY A 194 10.58 -28.28 -0.10
N SER A 195 10.89 -27.74 1.08
CA SER A 195 10.59 -26.34 1.42
C SER A 195 11.62 -25.38 0.83
N TYR A 196 11.17 -24.23 0.33
CA TYR A 196 12.03 -23.20 -0.24
C TYR A 196 11.56 -21.78 0.11
N VAL A 197 12.46 -20.82 0.03
CA VAL A 197 12.22 -19.41 0.39
C VAL A 197 12.07 -18.57 -0.87
N VAL A 198 11.07 -17.68 -0.87
CA VAL A 198 10.80 -16.69 -1.92
C VAL A 198 10.60 -15.31 -1.30
N PRO A 199 10.75 -14.22 -2.06
CA PRO A 199 10.32 -12.90 -1.61
C PRO A 199 8.81 -12.89 -1.38
N ASP A 200 8.35 -12.22 -0.32
CA ASP A 200 6.93 -11.91 -0.17
C ASP A 200 6.55 -10.86 -1.22
N THR A 201 5.57 -11.18 -2.04
CA THR A 201 5.03 -10.33 -3.10
C THR A 201 3.52 -10.45 -3.14
N LEU A 202 2.81 -9.37 -3.48
CA LEU A 202 1.35 -9.41 -3.56
C LEU A 202 0.77 -8.52 -4.65
N LEU A 203 -0.41 -8.92 -5.10
CA LEU A 203 -1.37 -8.04 -5.74
C LEU A 203 -2.51 -7.80 -4.75
N GLY A 204 -3.10 -6.61 -4.76
CA GLY A 204 -4.28 -6.35 -3.95
C GLY A 204 -5.36 -5.59 -4.70
N THR A 205 -6.61 -5.76 -4.31
CA THR A 205 -7.76 -5.09 -4.93
C THR A 205 -8.03 -3.69 -4.34
N ASP A 206 -6.93 -3.02 -4.01
CA ASP A 206 -6.89 -1.67 -3.47
C ASP A 206 -5.59 -1.00 -3.95
N SER A 207 -5.70 0.23 -4.47
CA SER A 207 -4.57 0.98 -5.05
C SER A 207 -3.41 1.20 -4.09
N HIS A 208 -3.71 1.36 -2.80
CA HIS A 208 -2.73 1.67 -1.76
C HIS A 208 -2.07 0.41 -1.18
N THR A 209 -2.32 -0.77 -1.79
CA THR A 209 -1.56 -2.00 -1.53
C THR A 209 -0.05 -1.78 -1.63
N THR A 210 0.35 -0.78 -2.43
CA THR A 210 1.70 -0.25 -2.56
C THR A 210 2.35 0.17 -1.23
N MET A 211 1.59 0.47 -0.18
CA MET A 211 2.10 0.80 1.16
C MET A 211 3.08 -0.24 1.72
N VAL A 212 2.85 -1.52 1.41
CA VAL A 212 3.69 -2.63 1.88
C VAL A 212 5.12 -2.58 1.32
N ASN A 213 5.33 -1.86 0.22
CA ASN A 213 6.64 -1.68 -0.41
C ASN A 213 7.64 -0.96 0.52
N GLY A 214 7.15 -0.21 1.52
CA GLY A 214 7.98 0.39 2.58
C GLY A 214 8.68 -0.63 3.48
N LEU A 215 8.19 -1.88 3.50
CA LEU A 215 8.77 -3.01 4.22
C LEU A 215 9.70 -3.88 3.36
N GLY A 216 9.86 -3.56 2.06
CA GLY A 216 10.62 -4.38 1.11
C GLY A 216 9.84 -5.56 0.52
N VAL A 217 8.51 -5.52 0.60
CA VAL A 217 7.59 -6.47 -0.04
C VAL A 217 7.09 -5.84 -1.33
N LEU A 218 7.35 -6.44 -2.49
CA LEU A 218 6.89 -5.89 -3.77
C LEU A 218 5.39 -6.15 -3.94
N GLY A 219 4.58 -5.09 -4.00
CA GLY A 219 3.16 -5.20 -4.29
C GLY A 219 2.49 -3.91 -4.76
N TRP A 220 1.36 -4.08 -5.43
CA TRP A 220 0.57 -2.99 -5.98
C TRP A 220 -0.90 -3.35 -6.16
N GLY A 221 -1.72 -2.32 -6.39
CA GLY A 221 -3.15 -2.46 -6.62
C GLY A 221 -3.48 -2.90 -8.04
N VAL A 222 -4.46 -3.80 -8.17
CA VAL A 222 -5.03 -4.28 -9.44
C VAL A 222 -6.56 -4.34 -9.36
N GLY A 223 -7.23 -4.58 -10.49
CA GLY A 223 -8.66 -4.85 -10.51
C GLY A 223 -9.01 -6.22 -9.92
N GLY A 224 -10.30 -6.42 -9.62
CA GLY A 224 -10.81 -7.68 -9.08
C GLY A 224 -10.52 -8.88 -9.99
N ILE A 225 -10.72 -8.71 -11.30
CA ILE A 225 -10.52 -9.76 -12.30
C ILE A 225 -9.05 -10.19 -12.37
N GLU A 226 -8.11 -9.24 -12.34
CA GLU A 226 -6.67 -9.57 -12.33
C GLU A 226 -6.27 -10.29 -11.04
N ALA A 227 -6.82 -9.88 -9.89
CA ALA A 227 -6.60 -10.57 -8.62
C ALA A 227 -7.19 -11.99 -8.62
N GLU A 228 -8.37 -12.19 -9.21
CA GLU A 228 -9.03 -13.50 -9.39
C GLU A 228 -8.27 -14.41 -10.36
N ALA A 229 -7.74 -13.87 -11.45
CA ALA A 229 -6.87 -14.62 -12.34
C ALA A 229 -5.61 -15.08 -11.59
N ALA A 230 -4.95 -14.17 -10.86
CA ALA A 230 -3.74 -14.46 -10.10
C ALA A 230 -3.98 -15.48 -8.98
N LEU A 231 -5.09 -15.38 -8.23
CA LEU A 231 -5.40 -16.35 -7.17
C LEU A 231 -5.67 -17.74 -7.73
N LEU A 232 -6.15 -17.86 -8.98
CA LEU A 232 -6.34 -19.14 -9.69
C LEU A 232 -5.07 -19.59 -10.45
N GLY A 233 -3.93 -18.96 -10.20
CA GLY A 233 -2.64 -19.37 -10.74
C GLY A 233 -2.31 -18.82 -12.13
N GLN A 234 -3.12 -17.91 -12.68
CA GLN A 234 -2.83 -17.26 -13.95
C GLN A 234 -1.82 -16.12 -13.74
N PRO A 235 -0.65 -16.14 -14.40
CA PRO A 235 0.30 -15.03 -14.32
C PRO A 235 -0.26 -13.74 -14.91
N THR A 236 0.08 -12.61 -14.31
CA THR A 236 -0.06 -11.30 -14.94
C THR A 236 1.16 -11.05 -15.82
N TYR A 237 0.96 -10.46 -16.99
CA TYR A 237 2.06 -10.13 -17.90
C TYR A 237 2.36 -8.64 -17.79
N LEU A 238 3.60 -8.33 -17.38
CA LEU A 238 4.07 -6.97 -17.21
C LEU A 238 4.85 -6.53 -18.45
N PRO A 239 4.74 -5.27 -18.90
CA PRO A 239 5.74 -4.73 -19.81
C PRO A 239 7.12 -4.77 -19.16
N THR A 240 8.18 -4.69 -19.97
CA THR A 240 9.55 -4.58 -19.42
C THR A 240 9.61 -3.41 -18.42
N PRO A 241 10.05 -3.65 -17.17
CA PRO A 241 9.94 -2.65 -16.12
C PRO A 241 10.83 -1.45 -16.41
N VAL A 242 10.31 -0.24 -16.18
CA VAL A 242 11.11 0.98 -16.10
C VAL A 242 11.25 1.34 -14.63
N VAL A 243 12.47 1.48 -14.11
CA VAL A 243 12.72 1.70 -12.69
C VAL A 243 13.40 3.04 -12.49
N ILE A 244 12.69 3.97 -11.85
CA ILE A 244 13.18 5.29 -11.46
C ILE A 244 13.79 5.17 -10.06
N GLY A 245 15.10 5.37 -9.96
CA GLY A 245 15.80 5.46 -8.69
C GLY A 245 15.56 6.81 -8.04
N VAL A 246 15.23 6.83 -6.74
CA VAL A 246 15.21 8.05 -5.93
C VAL A 246 16.28 7.94 -4.85
N ARG A 247 17.39 8.63 -5.02
CA ARG A 247 18.48 8.68 -4.05
C ARG A 247 18.15 9.71 -2.96
N MET A 248 18.02 9.23 -1.73
CA MET A 248 17.78 10.08 -0.57
C MET A 248 19.06 10.31 0.21
N THR A 249 19.30 11.56 0.60
CA THR A 249 20.46 11.97 1.39
C THR A 249 20.04 12.82 2.59
N GLY A 250 20.86 12.85 3.64
CA GLY A 250 20.56 13.61 4.86
C GLY A 250 19.48 12.95 5.71
N ALA A 251 18.81 13.76 6.54
CA ALA A 251 17.70 13.34 7.40
C ALA A 251 16.69 14.48 7.52
N LEU A 252 15.43 14.14 7.85
CA LEU A 252 14.37 15.13 8.07
C LEU A 252 14.75 16.07 9.23
N ARG A 253 14.50 17.38 9.03
CA ARG A 253 14.72 18.38 10.08
C ARG A 253 13.64 18.28 11.17
N PRO A 254 13.94 18.63 12.43
CA PRO A 254 12.93 18.72 13.48
C PRO A 254 11.74 19.60 13.05
N GLY A 255 10.53 19.09 13.22
CA GLY A 255 9.30 19.76 12.79
C GLY A 255 8.77 19.31 11.43
N ALA A 256 9.60 18.71 10.58
CA ALA A 256 9.14 18.00 9.39
C ALA A 256 8.72 16.56 9.74
N THR A 257 7.70 16.06 9.05
CA THR A 257 7.10 14.73 9.26
C THR A 257 7.18 13.88 7.99
N ALA A 258 6.88 12.58 8.12
CA ALA A 258 6.72 11.69 6.97
C ALA A 258 5.63 12.18 6.00
N THR A 259 4.58 12.82 6.53
CA THR A 259 3.51 13.44 5.73
C THR A 259 4.06 14.55 4.84
N ASP A 260 4.90 15.43 5.38
CA ASP A 260 5.53 16.51 4.61
C ASP A 260 6.45 15.99 3.50
N LEU A 261 7.21 14.94 3.84
CA LEU A 261 8.09 14.26 2.90
C LEU A 261 7.29 13.62 1.75
N VAL A 262 6.21 12.88 2.04
CA VAL A 262 5.43 12.23 0.98
C VAL A 262 4.68 13.24 0.10
N LEU A 263 4.22 14.37 0.64
CA LEU A 263 3.61 15.42 -0.19
C LEU A 263 4.63 16.05 -1.14
N THR A 264 5.85 16.30 -0.65
CA THR A 264 6.97 16.79 -1.47
C THR A 264 7.35 15.79 -2.55
N LEU A 265 7.44 14.51 -2.20
CA LEU A 265 7.72 13.42 -3.13
C LEU A 265 6.61 13.29 -4.19
N THR A 266 5.35 13.41 -3.78
CA THR A 266 4.18 13.30 -4.67
C THR A 266 4.19 14.41 -5.72
N GLU A 267 4.42 15.66 -5.30
CA GLU A 267 4.59 16.80 -6.21
C GLU A 267 5.75 16.57 -7.19
N MET A 268 6.91 16.18 -6.66
CA MET A 268 8.14 15.96 -7.45
C MET A 268 7.95 14.86 -8.50
N LEU A 269 7.48 13.68 -8.11
CA LEU A 269 7.32 12.53 -9.00
C LEU A 269 6.16 12.72 -10.00
N ARG A 270 5.12 13.47 -9.63
CA ARG A 270 4.08 13.87 -10.59
C ARG A 270 4.61 14.79 -11.66
N LYS A 271 5.40 15.79 -11.28
CA LYS A 271 6.06 16.68 -12.25
C LYS A 271 7.02 15.90 -13.15
N HIS A 272 7.71 14.90 -12.61
CA HIS A 272 8.64 14.05 -13.35
C HIS A 272 7.96 13.11 -14.36
N GLY A 273 6.78 12.60 -14.03
CA GLY A 273 6.04 11.68 -14.90
C GLY A 273 6.49 10.23 -14.74
N VAL A 274 6.06 9.61 -13.63
CA VAL A 274 6.36 8.20 -13.30
C VAL A 274 5.20 7.24 -13.56
N VAL A 275 4.22 7.64 -14.37
CA VAL A 275 3.05 6.82 -14.70
C VAL A 275 3.47 5.49 -15.35
N ASN A 276 2.96 4.37 -14.82
CA ASN A 276 3.27 2.99 -15.26
C ASN A 276 4.77 2.62 -15.14
N LYS A 277 5.52 3.32 -14.29
CA LYS A 277 6.92 3.00 -13.96
C LYS A 277 7.00 2.50 -12.51
N PHE A 278 8.06 1.77 -12.20
CA PHE A 278 8.44 1.47 -10.83
C PHE A 278 9.31 2.59 -10.28
N VAL A 279 9.18 2.85 -8.98
CA VAL A 279 10.09 3.69 -8.22
C VAL A 279 10.85 2.81 -7.24
N GLU A 280 12.14 3.02 -7.07
CA GLU A 280 12.94 2.34 -6.06
C GLU A 280 13.79 3.35 -5.30
N PHE A 281 13.70 3.33 -3.98
CA PHE A 281 14.42 4.26 -3.13
C PHE A 281 15.81 3.72 -2.79
N CYS A 282 16.82 4.59 -2.83
CA CYS A 282 18.20 4.24 -2.54
C CYS A 282 18.93 5.39 -1.80
N GLY A 283 20.20 5.19 -1.46
CA GLY A 283 21.02 6.21 -0.79
C GLY A 283 20.94 6.19 0.74
N ALA A 284 21.94 6.77 1.39
CA ALA A 284 22.15 6.70 2.85
C ALA A 284 20.99 7.29 3.68
N GLY A 285 20.21 8.22 3.12
CA GLY A 285 19.09 8.85 3.82
C GLY A 285 17.99 7.88 4.27
N LEU A 286 17.84 6.72 3.61
CA LEU A 286 16.87 5.69 4.01
C LEU A 286 17.10 5.16 5.43
N SER A 287 18.35 5.12 5.92
CA SER A 287 18.65 4.67 7.28
C SER A 287 18.09 5.60 8.36
N SER A 288 17.78 6.85 8.00
CA SER A 288 17.10 7.82 8.88
C SER A 288 15.58 7.67 8.91
N LEU A 289 14.99 6.91 7.96
CA LEU A 289 13.55 6.74 7.83
C LEU A 289 13.13 5.39 8.42
N SER A 290 12.20 5.43 9.39
CA SER A 290 11.60 4.22 9.95
C SER A 290 10.70 3.53 8.92
N VAL A 291 10.37 2.24 9.10
CA VAL A 291 9.43 1.53 8.20
C VAL A 291 8.08 2.24 8.10
N PRO A 292 7.47 2.76 9.17
CA PRO A 292 6.26 3.55 9.03
C PRO A 292 6.42 4.81 8.16
N ASP A 293 7.57 5.50 8.23
CA ASP A 293 7.84 6.64 7.34
C ASP A 293 7.92 6.18 5.87
N ARG A 294 8.63 5.08 5.61
CA ARG A 294 8.73 4.47 4.28
C ARG A 294 7.38 4.03 3.75
N ALA A 295 6.56 3.41 4.61
CA ALA A 295 5.21 2.98 4.27
C ALA A 295 4.31 4.17 3.92
N THR A 296 4.42 5.30 4.62
CA THR A 296 3.74 6.55 4.24
C THR A 296 4.12 6.97 2.81
N LEU A 297 5.40 6.91 2.44
CA LEU A 297 5.88 7.28 1.10
C LEU A 297 5.39 6.30 0.02
N SER A 298 5.43 5.00 0.33
CA SER A 298 5.00 3.96 -0.59
C SER A 298 3.49 3.90 -0.74
N ASN A 299 2.73 4.27 0.29
CA ASN A 299 1.27 4.32 0.27
C ASN A 299 0.77 5.27 -0.81
N MET A 300 1.36 6.47 -0.92
CA MET A 300 0.92 7.47 -1.91
C MET A 300 1.38 7.18 -3.36
N CYS A 301 1.82 5.96 -3.65
CA CYS A 301 2.23 5.54 -4.99
C CYS A 301 1.18 5.80 -6.08
N PRO A 302 -0.11 5.49 -5.87
CA PRO A 302 -1.15 5.81 -6.83
C PRO A 302 -1.27 7.32 -7.09
N GLU A 303 -1.04 8.16 -6.06
CA GLU A 303 -1.13 9.62 -6.13
C GLU A 303 -0.02 10.24 -6.96
N TYR A 304 1.17 9.61 -7.09
CA TYR A 304 2.20 9.98 -8.08
C TYR A 304 2.29 9.06 -9.31
N GLY A 305 1.48 8.01 -9.34
CA GLY A 305 1.10 7.17 -10.50
C GLY A 305 2.10 6.12 -10.91
N ALA A 306 3.13 5.92 -10.12
CA ALA A 306 3.97 4.75 -10.27
C ALA A 306 3.15 3.48 -10.01
N THR A 307 3.57 2.37 -10.62
CA THR A 307 2.98 1.05 -10.37
C THR A 307 3.27 0.60 -8.94
N SER A 308 4.50 0.80 -8.48
CA SER A 308 4.96 0.47 -7.12
C SER A 308 6.17 1.34 -6.77
N SER A 309 6.43 1.50 -5.47
CA SER A 309 7.51 2.33 -4.94
C SER A 309 8.24 1.64 -3.79
N LEU A 310 9.34 0.94 -4.12
CA LEU A 310 10.01 -0.04 -3.25
C LEU A 310 11.12 0.57 -2.40
N PHE A 311 11.08 0.28 -1.10
CA PHE A 311 12.23 0.42 -0.20
C PHE A 311 12.89 -0.96 -0.01
N PRO A 312 14.16 -1.14 -0.36
CA PRO A 312 14.88 -2.40 -0.11
C PRO A 312 14.86 -2.82 1.37
N VAL A 313 14.93 -4.13 1.61
CA VAL A 313 15.07 -4.68 2.96
C VAL A 313 16.41 -4.25 3.56
N ASP A 314 16.38 -3.71 4.78
CA ASP A 314 17.58 -3.28 5.50
C ASP A 314 17.42 -3.44 7.03
N ALA A 315 18.33 -2.82 7.79
CA ALA A 315 18.30 -2.85 9.25
C ALA A 315 17.03 -2.23 9.88
N GLN A 316 16.40 -1.23 9.25
CA GLN A 316 15.13 -0.68 9.73
C GLN A 316 13.99 -1.67 9.51
N THR A 317 14.01 -2.42 8.39
CA THR A 317 13.07 -3.53 8.16
C THR A 317 13.17 -4.57 9.28
N LEU A 318 14.38 -5.03 9.61
CA LEU A 318 14.58 -6.01 10.69
C LEU A 318 14.11 -5.48 12.05
N ARG A 319 14.44 -4.23 12.37
CA ARG A 319 13.99 -3.55 13.60
C ARG A 319 12.47 -3.46 13.68
N TYR A 320 11.80 -3.19 12.56
CA TYR A 320 10.34 -3.12 12.52
C TYR A 320 9.70 -4.49 12.72
N LEU A 321 10.24 -5.55 12.10
CA LEU A 321 9.78 -6.92 12.33
C LEU A 321 9.92 -7.30 13.82
N GLU A 322 11.04 -6.94 14.46
CA GLU A 322 11.22 -7.14 15.90
C GLU A 322 10.20 -6.36 16.74
N THR A 323 10.05 -5.06 16.47
CA THR A 323 9.14 -4.16 17.22
C THR A 323 7.68 -4.58 17.10
N THR A 324 7.29 -5.13 15.94
CA THR A 324 5.94 -5.67 15.70
C THR A 324 5.77 -7.12 16.19
N GLY A 325 6.71 -7.63 16.97
CA GLY A 325 6.62 -8.94 17.64
C GLY A 325 6.70 -10.12 16.69
N ARG A 326 7.42 -10.01 15.56
CA ARG A 326 7.67 -11.16 14.69
C ARG A 326 8.63 -12.15 15.32
N ASP A 327 8.40 -13.42 15.00
CA ASP A 327 9.25 -14.51 15.47
C ASP A 327 10.70 -14.29 15.05
N ARG A 328 11.62 -14.51 15.98
CA ARG A 328 13.06 -14.32 15.76
C ARG A 328 13.58 -15.14 14.58
N LYS A 329 13.06 -16.36 14.37
CA LYS A 329 13.44 -17.23 13.25
C LYS A 329 13.06 -16.62 11.90
N LEU A 330 11.93 -15.89 11.83
CA LEU A 330 11.54 -15.18 10.62
C LEU A 330 12.51 -14.03 10.35
N ILE A 331 12.87 -13.25 11.36
CA ILE A 331 13.80 -12.11 11.22
C ILE A 331 15.17 -12.59 10.70
N GLU A 332 15.69 -13.66 11.28
CA GLU A 332 16.96 -14.28 10.85
C GLU A 332 16.87 -14.85 9.43
N LEU A 333 15.71 -15.44 9.07
CA LEU A 333 15.46 -15.93 7.72
C LEU A 333 15.43 -14.79 6.69
N VAL A 334 14.74 -13.69 7.01
CA VAL A 334 14.65 -12.49 6.16
C VAL A 334 16.04 -11.94 5.88
N GLU A 335 16.83 -11.68 6.94
CA GLU A 335 18.19 -11.15 6.78
C GLU A 335 19.04 -12.09 5.94
N ARG A 336 19.03 -13.38 6.25
CA ARG A 336 19.87 -14.36 5.57
C ARG A 336 19.51 -14.52 4.09
N TYR A 337 18.24 -14.67 3.79
CA TYR A 337 17.75 -14.84 2.43
C TYR A 337 18.05 -13.60 1.58
N THR A 338 17.72 -12.41 2.08
CA THR A 338 17.92 -11.17 1.34
C THR A 338 19.40 -10.85 1.13
N ARG A 339 20.29 -11.17 2.10
CA ARG A 339 21.74 -11.08 1.88
C ARG A 339 22.22 -12.06 0.81
N ALA A 340 21.78 -13.32 0.86
CA ALA A 340 22.15 -14.34 -0.12
C ALA A 340 21.69 -13.99 -1.55
N GLN A 341 20.57 -13.28 -1.70
CA GLN A 341 20.07 -12.82 -2.99
C GLN A 341 20.64 -11.46 -3.44
N GLY A 342 21.49 -10.81 -2.64
CA GLY A 342 21.95 -9.44 -2.92
C GLY A 342 20.80 -8.42 -2.92
N MET A 343 19.78 -8.64 -2.09
CA MET A 343 18.58 -7.80 -1.90
C MET A 343 18.57 -7.07 -0.55
N PHE A 344 19.55 -7.32 0.33
CA PHE A 344 19.71 -6.59 1.59
C PHE A 344 20.55 -5.33 1.38
N ARG A 345 20.00 -4.17 1.72
CA ARG A 345 20.63 -2.87 1.53
C ARG A 345 21.44 -2.45 2.77
N THR A 346 22.58 -1.82 2.54
CA THR A 346 23.43 -1.14 3.53
C THR A 346 23.79 0.27 3.03
N ASP A 347 24.32 1.14 3.89
CA ASP A 347 24.66 2.53 3.51
C ASP A 347 25.86 2.62 2.56
N ASP A 348 26.76 1.64 2.63
CA ASP A 348 27.92 1.46 1.76
C ASP A 348 27.61 0.63 0.50
N ALA A 349 26.37 0.14 0.37
CA ALA A 349 25.99 -0.63 -0.81
C ALA A 349 26.11 0.21 -2.08
N GLU A 350 26.66 -0.40 -3.12
CA GLU A 350 26.73 0.22 -4.42
C GLU A 350 25.31 0.51 -4.94
N THR A 351 25.09 1.72 -5.46
CA THR A 351 23.77 2.11 -5.95
C THR A 351 23.42 1.28 -7.17
N PRO A 352 22.26 0.60 -7.26
CA PRO A 352 21.85 -0.14 -8.45
C PRO A 352 21.84 0.70 -9.72
N VAL A 353 21.93 0.05 -10.90
CA VAL A 353 21.68 0.75 -12.17
C VAL A 353 20.19 1.01 -12.22
N PHE A 354 19.76 2.24 -12.50
CA PHE A 354 18.35 2.59 -12.69
C PHE A 354 18.12 3.05 -14.13
N SER A 355 16.86 3.07 -14.58
CA SER A 355 16.52 3.69 -15.88
C SER A 355 16.80 5.19 -15.85
N GLU A 356 16.55 5.80 -14.69
CA GLU A 356 16.85 7.18 -14.37
C GLU A 356 17.07 7.29 -12.86
N LEU A 357 17.87 8.26 -12.44
CA LEU A 357 18.15 8.53 -11.03
C LEU A 357 17.81 9.99 -10.69
N ILE A 358 16.98 10.17 -9.67
CA ILE A 358 16.58 11.47 -9.13
C ILE A 358 17.15 11.59 -7.71
N GLU A 359 17.58 12.80 -7.34
CA GLU A 359 18.16 13.11 -6.03
C GLU A 359 17.14 13.85 -5.14
N LEU A 360 17.06 13.48 -3.85
CA LEU A 360 16.21 14.14 -2.86
C LEU A 360 16.93 14.32 -1.52
N GLY A 361 17.21 15.57 -1.17
CA GLY A 361 17.74 15.93 0.15
C GLY A 361 16.62 15.94 1.20
N LEU A 362 16.69 15.06 2.20
CA LEU A 362 15.68 15.00 3.27
C LEU A 362 15.71 16.24 4.16
N ASP A 363 16.83 16.96 4.22
CA ASP A 363 16.91 18.20 5.00
C ASP A 363 16.21 19.38 4.31
N THR A 364 15.83 19.28 3.03
CA THR A 364 15.11 20.34 2.32
C THR A 364 13.59 20.29 2.55
N ILE A 365 13.10 19.28 3.29
CA ILE A 365 11.67 19.08 3.53
C ILE A 365 11.17 20.08 4.57
N GLU A 366 10.06 20.74 4.26
CA GLU A 366 9.39 21.71 5.13
C GLU A 366 7.94 21.30 5.43
N PRO A 367 7.38 21.73 6.58
CA PRO A 367 5.97 21.49 6.88
C PRO A 367 5.03 22.00 5.79
N SER A 368 4.11 21.15 5.35
CA SER A 368 3.22 21.44 4.23
C SER A 368 1.86 20.73 4.35
N VAL A 369 0.91 21.19 3.54
CA VAL A 369 -0.38 20.53 3.30
C VAL A 369 -0.58 20.35 1.80
N ALA A 370 -1.54 19.55 1.38
CA ALA A 370 -1.94 19.45 -0.03
C ALA A 370 -3.42 19.77 -0.21
N GLY A 371 -3.74 20.51 -1.27
CA GLY A 371 -5.10 20.86 -1.61
C GLY A 371 -5.22 22.23 -2.31
N PRO A 372 -6.46 22.75 -2.46
CA PRO A 372 -7.69 22.24 -1.84
C PRO A 372 -8.35 21.07 -2.59
N LYS A 373 -7.87 20.69 -3.78
CA LYS A 373 -8.56 19.73 -4.66
C LYS A 373 -7.78 18.47 -5.00
N ARG A 374 -6.44 18.50 -5.02
CA ARG A 374 -5.63 17.35 -5.47
C ARG A 374 -4.46 17.07 -4.52
N PRO A 375 -4.05 15.80 -4.36
CA PRO A 375 -2.94 15.42 -3.47
C PRO A 375 -1.57 16.01 -3.84
N GLN A 376 -1.35 16.30 -5.12
CA GLN A 376 -0.11 16.89 -5.61
C GLN A 376 -0.06 18.43 -5.50
N ASP A 377 -1.16 19.08 -5.09
CA ASP A 377 -1.22 20.54 -4.91
C ASP A 377 -0.58 20.91 -3.55
N ARG A 378 0.73 20.69 -3.41
CA ARG A 378 1.46 20.97 -2.17
C ARG A 378 1.53 22.48 -1.90
N VAL A 379 1.31 22.86 -0.64
CA VAL A 379 1.40 24.24 -0.15
C VAL A 379 2.18 24.23 1.16
N ALA A 380 3.28 24.98 1.21
CA ALA A 380 4.03 25.18 2.45
C ALA A 380 3.11 25.76 3.54
N LEU A 381 3.24 25.28 4.77
CA LEU A 381 2.31 25.61 5.86
C LEU A 381 2.11 27.13 6.08
N PRO A 382 3.14 28.00 5.99
CA PRO A 382 2.97 29.45 6.09
C PRO A 382 2.12 30.08 4.97
N SER A 383 2.01 29.41 3.82
CA SER A 383 1.35 29.91 2.61
C SER A 383 -0.10 29.42 2.45
N VAL A 384 -0.61 28.61 3.38
CA VAL A 384 -1.94 27.99 3.27
C VAL A 384 -3.06 29.02 3.14
N TRP A 385 -3.03 30.10 3.94
CA TRP A 385 -4.06 31.14 3.85
C TRP A 385 -4.02 31.89 2.51
N GLN A 386 -2.83 32.19 2.00
CA GLN A 386 -2.65 32.81 0.69
C GLN A 386 -3.13 31.88 -0.44
N SER A 387 -2.81 30.59 -0.36
CA SER A 387 -3.28 29.59 -1.33
C SER A 387 -4.80 29.46 -1.30
N PHE A 388 -5.40 29.35 -0.11
CA PHE A 388 -6.85 29.29 0.07
C PHE A 388 -7.53 30.51 -0.55
N THR A 389 -7.11 31.72 -0.14
CA THR A 389 -7.70 32.94 -0.67
C THR A 389 -7.50 33.04 -2.18
N SER A 390 -6.33 32.73 -2.73
CA SER A 390 -6.10 32.76 -4.18
C SER A 390 -6.96 31.75 -4.95
N ALA A 391 -7.15 30.53 -4.41
CA ALA A 391 -7.94 29.48 -5.04
C ALA A 391 -9.45 29.77 -5.06
N PHE A 392 -9.93 30.59 -4.12
CA PHE A 392 -11.34 30.93 -3.93
C PHE A 392 -11.66 32.42 -4.12
N ALA A 393 -10.69 33.27 -4.47
CA ALA A 393 -10.86 34.72 -4.68
C ALA A 393 -11.13 35.11 -6.13
N VAL A 394 -11.68 34.20 -6.94
CA VAL A 394 -12.25 34.57 -8.25
C VAL A 394 -13.77 34.38 -8.16
N ASP A 395 -14.44 35.53 -8.13
CA ASP A 395 -15.87 35.85 -8.10
C ASP A 395 -16.62 35.92 -6.75
N GLU A 396 -16.96 37.16 -6.36
CA GLU A 396 -17.98 37.51 -5.35
C GLU A 396 -19.41 37.09 -5.74
N LYS A 397 -19.59 36.49 -6.93
CA LYS A 397 -20.84 35.87 -7.39
C LYS A 397 -20.53 34.51 -7.98
N PRO A 398 -20.86 33.39 -7.30
CA PRO A 398 -20.78 32.09 -7.95
C PRO A 398 -21.64 32.10 -9.21
N ALA A 399 -21.13 31.57 -10.32
CA ALA A 399 -21.97 31.31 -11.48
C ALA A 399 -23.07 30.32 -11.06
N ASN A 400 -24.26 30.38 -11.66
CA ASN A 400 -25.35 29.44 -11.34
C ASN A 400 -24.91 27.96 -11.47
N ASP A 401 -23.94 27.71 -12.33
CA ASP A 401 -23.38 26.38 -12.58
C ASP A 401 -22.46 25.90 -11.43
N ASP A 402 -21.84 26.80 -10.68
CA ASP A 402 -21.02 26.46 -9.50
C ASP A 402 -21.88 26.02 -8.32
N ILE A 403 -23.10 26.58 -8.19
CA ILE A 403 -24.08 26.17 -7.17
C ILE A 403 -24.63 24.77 -7.50
N ALA A 404 -24.94 24.51 -8.77
CA ALA A 404 -25.39 23.20 -9.21
C ALA A 404 -24.34 22.10 -8.97
N ARG A 405 -23.04 22.43 -9.04
CA ARG A 405 -21.96 21.47 -8.78
C ARG A 405 -21.85 21.04 -7.31
N PHE A 406 -22.13 21.94 -6.36
CA PHE A 406 -22.15 21.61 -4.94
C PHE A 406 -23.32 20.69 -4.56
N ASP A 407 -24.48 20.82 -5.20
CA ASP A 407 -25.63 19.93 -5.00
C ASP A 407 -25.36 18.48 -5.47
N PHE A 408 -24.47 18.28 -6.45
CA PHE A 408 -24.12 16.95 -6.95
C PHE A 408 -22.97 16.26 -6.20
N GLU A 409 -22.02 17.02 -5.62
CA GLU A 409 -20.87 16.46 -4.88
C GLU A 409 -21.23 16.09 -3.42
N GLY A 410 -22.25 16.72 -2.84
CA GLY A 410 -22.80 16.37 -1.53
C GLY A 410 -24.00 15.44 -1.67
N GLY A 411 -23.76 14.14 -1.87
CA GLY A 411 -24.77 13.09 -2.08
C GLY A 411 -26.19 13.47 -1.65
N ALA A 412 -27.01 13.87 -2.61
CA ALA A 412 -28.38 14.30 -2.38
C ALA A 412 -29.18 13.12 -1.81
N ALA A 413 -29.54 13.21 -0.52
CA ALA A 413 -30.61 12.40 0.03
C ALA A 413 -31.92 12.98 -0.48
N ASP A 414 -32.53 12.29 -1.43
CA ASP A 414 -33.87 12.60 -1.92
C ASP A 414 -34.88 12.32 -0.79
N VAL A 415 -35.15 13.33 0.04
CA VAL A 415 -36.21 13.27 1.06
C VAL A 415 -37.21 14.37 0.76
N ALA A 416 -38.32 13.94 0.18
CA ALA A 416 -39.47 14.73 -0.13
C ALA A 416 -39.88 15.65 1.04
N GLY A 417 -39.71 16.96 0.81
CA GLY A 417 -40.54 18.00 1.41
C GLY A 417 -40.54 18.07 2.93
N ARG A 418 -39.46 18.60 3.52
CA ARG A 418 -39.47 19.47 4.72
C ARG A 418 -38.06 20.04 4.92
N HIS A 419 -37.88 21.30 4.56
CA HIS A 419 -36.72 22.09 5.01
C HIS A 419 -36.91 22.45 6.49
N GLU A 420 -36.71 21.48 7.37
CA GLU A 420 -36.20 21.80 8.71
C GLU A 420 -34.70 21.58 8.63
N ALA A 421 -33.94 22.67 8.64
CA ALA A 421 -32.50 22.60 8.84
C ALA A 421 -32.27 21.90 10.19
N GLY A 422 -31.97 20.61 10.14
CA GLY A 422 -31.70 19.79 11.31
C GLY A 422 -30.40 20.24 11.95
N THR A 423 -30.43 21.29 12.76
CA THR A 423 -29.37 21.58 13.74
C THR A 423 -29.43 20.53 14.83
N ALA A 424 -28.81 19.38 14.58
CA ALA A 424 -28.39 18.49 15.65
C ALA A 424 -26.97 18.88 16.08
N VAL A 425 -26.86 20.06 16.71
CA VAL A 425 -25.80 20.29 17.70
C VAL A 425 -26.54 20.82 18.92
N ALA A 426 -26.41 20.14 20.05
CA ALA A 426 -26.63 20.77 21.35
C ALA A 426 -25.52 21.82 21.58
N ALA A 427 -25.47 22.85 20.74
CA ALA A 427 -24.54 23.97 20.83
C ALA A 427 -25.34 25.25 20.90
N ARG A 428 -25.02 26.04 21.92
CA ARG A 428 -25.56 27.38 22.16
C ARG A 428 -25.47 28.21 20.86
N PRO A 429 -26.53 28.96 20.48
CA PRO A 429 -26.77 29.47 19.13
C PRO A 429 -25.89 30.67 18.71
N THR A 430 -24.57 30.65 18.92
CA THR A 430 -23.71 31.86 18.79
C THR A 430 -22.45 31.72 17.94
N GLN A 431 -22.10 30.55 17.41
CA GLN A 431 -20.90 30.41 16.56
C GLN A 431 -21.23 30.47 15.07
N GLN A 432 -20.57 31.39 14.35
CA GLN A 432 -20.71 31.57 12.90
C GLN A 432 -19.68 30.74 12.13
N VAL A 433 -20.12 30.01 11.11
CA VAL A 433 -19.25 29.36 10.11
C VAL A 433 -18.98 30.36 8.98
N ARG A 434 -17.73 30.45 8.53
CA ARG A 434 -17.26 31.35 7.45
C ARG A 434 -16.38 30.60 6.45
N ASN A 435 -16.11 31.20 5.29
CA ASN A 435 -15.12 30.68 4.34
C ASN A 435 -13.79 30.41 5.06
N GLY A 436 -13.22 29.23 4.86
CA GLY A 436 -12.00 28.77 5.53
C GLY A 436 -12.20 28.18 6.93
N SER A 437 -13.44 28.11 7.44
CA SER A 437 -13.72 27.40 8.69
C SER A 437 -13.53 25.90 8.51
N VAL A 438 -12.74 25.28 9.39
CA VAL A 438 -12.60 23.83 9.44
C VAL A 438 -13.87 23.23 10.05
N VAL A 439 -14.61 22.45 9.27
CA VAL A 439 -15.84 21.75 9.73
C VAL A 439 -15.62 20.25 9.96
N ILE A 440 -14.56 19.69 9.38
CA ILE A 440 -14.13 18.30 9.59
C ILE A 440 -12.63 18.32 9.92
N ALA A 441 -12.24 17.63 10.98
CA ALA A 441 -10.83 17.42 11.34
C ALA A 441 -10.65 15.94 11.72
N ALA A 442 -10.20 15.15 10.75
CA ALA A 442 -10.09 13.70 10.88
C ALA A 442 -8.62 13.26 10.87
N ILE A 443 -8.20 12.55 11.92
CA ILE A 443 -6.98 11.74 11.90
C ILE A 443 -7.40 10.34 11.46
N THR A 444 -7.13 10.03 10.20
CA THR A 444 -7.61 8.83 9.49
C THR A 444 -6.58 8.40 8.44
N SER A 445 -6.93 7.38 7.66
CA SER A 445 -6.12 6.71 6.65
C SER A 445 -4.93 5.92 7.21
N CYS A 446 -4.76 4.71 6.66
CA CYS A 446 -3.57 3.88 6.87
C CYS A 446 -2.26 4.62 6.59
N THR A 447 -2.26 5.65 5.73
CA THR A 447 -1.09 6.48 5.41
C THR A 447 -0.40 7.05 6.65
N ASN A 448 -1.19 7.49 7.64
CA ASN A 448 -0.68 8.17 8.84
C ASN A 448 -0.97 7.40 10.13
N THR A 449 -2.08 6.65 10.22
CA THR A 449 -2.46 5.91 11.45
C THR A 449 -1.51 4.77 11.76
N SER A 450 -0.86 4.22 10.73
CA SER A 450 0.20 3.21 10.85
C SER A 450 1.55 3.75 11.30
N ASN A 451 1.68 5.08 11.44
CA ASN A 451 2.92 5.74 11.82
C ASN A 451 2.86 6.26 13.27
N PRO A 452 3.46 5.53 14.24
CA PRO A 452 3.40 5.92 15.64
C PRO A 452 3.98 7.30 15.91
N SER A 453 4.97 7.75 15.14
CA SER A 453 5.64 9.03 15.34
C SER A 453 4.66 10.20 15.19
N VAL A 454 3.87 10.23 14.11
CA VAL A 454 2.87 11.30 13.89
C VAL A 454 1.66 11.16 14.79
N MET A 455 1.26 9.93 15.13
CA MET A 455 0.14 9.67 16.05
C MET A 455 0.46 10.12 17.49
N VAL A 456 1.66 9.80 17.98
CA VAL A 456 2.14 10.24 19.29
C VAL A 456 2.36 11.75 19.28
N ALA A 457 2.93 12.32 18.22
CA ALA A 457 3.09 13.77 18.08
C ALA A 457 1.75 14.51 18.16
N ALA A 458 0.71 14.00 17.50
CA ALA A 458 -0.64 14.56 17.59
C ALA A 458 -1.18 14.53 19.03
N GLY A 459 -0.98 13.43 19.76
CA GLY A 459 -1.36 13.31 21.17
C GLY A 459 -0.59 14.26 22.09
N LEU A 460 0.72 14.41 21.88
CA LEU A 460 1.56 15.35 22.62
C LEU A 460 1.15 16.81 22.36
N LEU A 461 0.84 17.16 21.11
CA LEU A 461 0.31 18.47 20.73
C LEU A 461 -1.03 18.72 21.43
N ALA A 462 -1.95 17.75 21.41
CA ALA A 462 -3.24 17.84 22.07
C ALA A 462 -3.09 18.06 23.58
N LYS A 463 -2.21 17.30 24.25
CA LYS A 463 -1.89 17.48 25.67
C LYS A 463 -1.43 18.92 25.96
N ARG A 464 -0.49 19.44 25.17
CA ARG A 464 0.03 20.80 25.31
C ARG A 464 -1.01 21.89 25.03
N ALA A 465 -1.95 21.65 24.12
CA ALA A 465 -3.06 22.57 23.85
C ALA A 465 -4.05 22.61 25.03
N VAL A 466 -4.39 21.45 25.60
CA VAL A 466 -5.26 21.34 26.78
C VAL A 466 -4.62 21.97 28.01
N GLU A 467 -3.33 21.73 28.26
CA GLU A 467 -2.57 22.38 29.35
C GLU A 467 -2.56 23.92 29.24
N ARG A 468 -2.73 24.46 28.02
CA ARG A 468 -2.86 25.90 27.75
C ARG A 468 -4.31 26.40 27.72
N GLY A 469 -5.29 25.56 28.08
CA GLY A 469 -6.70 25.92 28.12
C GLY A 469 -7.39 26.00 26.76
N MET A 470 -6.75 25.54 25.68
CA MET A 470 -7.34 25.52 24.35
C MET A 470 -8.42 24.44 24.24
N ARG A 471 -9.46 24.69 23.44
CA ARG A 471 -10.56 23.75 23.14
C ARG A 471 -10.89 23.78 21.65
N VAL A 472 -11.36 22.65 21.13
CA VAL A 472 -11.89 22.58 19.76
C VAL A 472 -13.30 23.15 19.73
N SER A 473 -13.63 23.88 18.66
CA SER A 473 -14.99 24.40 18.45
C SER A 473 -16.00 23.24 18.32
N PRO A 474 -17.18 23.30 18.96
CA PRO A 474 -18.22 22.27 18.82
C PRO A 474 -18.82 22.16 17.41
N THR A 475 -18.55 23.14 16.53
CA THR A 475 -18.93 23.10 15.12
C THR A 475 -18.07 22.15 14.28
N VAL A 476 -16.96 21.63 14.83
CA VAL A 476 -16.02 20.76 14.11
C VAL A 476 -16.35 19.29 14.37
N LYS A 477 -16.56 18.54 13.30
CA LYS A 477 -16.63 17.07 13.35
C LYS A 477 -15.23 16.50 13.47
N THR A 478 -14.77 16.29 14.70
CA THR A 478 -13.47 15.65 14.98
C THR A 478 -13.58 14.13 15.04
N SER A 479 -12.67 13.42 14.38
CA SER A 479 -12.57 11.95 14.44
C SER A 479 -11.13 11.47 14.51
N LEU A 480 -10.95 10.32 15.15
CA LEU A 480 -9.71 9.55 15.20
C LEU A 480 -10.08 8.10 14.87
N ALA A 481 -9.56 7.58 13.75
CA ALA A 481 -9.90 6.27 13.21
C ALA A 481 -8.62 5.46 12.90
N PRO A 482 -7.94 4.94 13.94
CA PRO A 482 -6.75 4.10 13.81
C PRO A 482 -7.08 2.66 13.40
#